data_AF-A0A0U3BD16-F1
#
_entry.id   AF-A0A0U3BD16-F1
#
_cell.length_a   1.000
_cell.length_b   1.000
_cell.length_c   1.000
_cell.angle_alpha   90.00
_cell.angle_beta   90.00
_cell.angle_gamma   90.00
#
_symmetry.space_group_name_H-M   'P 1'
#
loop_
_entity.id
_entity.type
_entity.pdbx_description
1 polymer ?
#
loop_
_entity_poly.entity_id
_entity_poly.type
_entity_poly.pdbx_seq_one_letter_code
_entity_poly.pdbx_strand_id
1 'polypeptide(L)'
;MYFDASMPQHLFVLDDDDKTSLQKQLQQKLIGAIHSGYFSAASKMPSSRKLAEQLGVSRNTVVAAYEQLVDEGYLVSRERSGIYVNDEVFEDYAEQAAAPAVAANQFDWEGALHGIKVEKSPPPYPDNWQQYPFPFIDGQYDQSLFPLNQWRECSRLSQNVDEIKSWARDSGNKDDELLIQEIRTKVLPRRGIFAEADEILITLGSQHALYLLARLLLSNTRLLTTEEPGYQGIRQLAQLMYCPLQFAAIEADGIRLEDIAPQTDVLYVTPSHQVPTAVTMSREKRERLIEQAQQDDFVIIEDDYESEANFLSNPHPALKSMDNAGRVVYVSSFSKVLAPGLRLGFMVAPKALIKQARRLRSLSLRHPPANNQRIMALFLSLGYYDMTMRRIHQELNLRWQEMREALNHYLGPYIVTSETVGGSTVWIKGPPGLNSQRFAAEAAKTGILIEPVHRFYGGREKPEQYFRLGVRSIPAAKIREGIERLARLIEEFREQQDRDWGQRLSGDALLAFVSNCQFIGRTVFGDPYRIHLRANGTMEGWEGHTDEKHDTGTWWLKGDTWYRQWQSWSYGELLGFEIYINDNRIHWVRDGQLVDAAFYTIPGEEGE
;
A
#
# COMPACT_ATOMS: atom_id res chain seq x y z
N MET A 1 -25.56 -10.63 27.91
CA MET A 1 -26.57 -11.04 26.90
C MET A 1 -26.39 -12.53 26.70
N TYR A 2 -27.29 -13.34 27.27
CA TYR A 2 -27.31 -14.77 27.02
C TYR A 2 -27.67 -14.96 25.55
N PHE A 3 -26.78 -15.59 24.77
CA PHE A 3 -27.12 -16.07 23.44
C PHE A 3 -28.24 -17.10 23.60
N ASP A 4 -29.47 -16.70 23.27
CA ASP A 4 -30.56 -17.64 23.04
C ASP A 4 -30.21 -18.43 21.77
N ALA A 5 -29.59 -19.60 21.96
CA ALA A 5 -29.29 -20.57 20.92
C ALA A 5 -30.62 -21.18 20.42
N SER A 6 -31.43 -20.34 19.77
CA SER A 6 -32.52 -20.81 18.94
C SER A 6 -31.89 -21.43 17.69
N MET A 7 -31.85 -22.76 17.66
CA MET A 7 -31.58 -23.51 16.44
C MET A 7 -32.42 -22.95 15.27
N PRO A 8 -31.82 -22.71 14.09
CA PRO A 8 -32.56 -22.60 12.85
C PRO A 8 -33.51 -23.80 12.71
N GLN A 9 -34.77 -23.56 12.36
CA GLN A 9 -35.87 -24.53 12.44
C GLN A 9 -35.70 -25.83 11.61
N HIS A 10 -34.65 -26.00 10.80
CA HIS A 10 -34.49 -27.15 9.89
C HIS A 10 -33.03 -27.56 9.67
N LEU A 11 -32.37 -28.20 10.64
CA LEU A 11 -30.99 -28.71 10.47
C LEU A 11 -30.87 -30.17 10.10
N PHE A 12 -31.84 -30.99 10.49
CA PHE A 12 -31.77 -32.43 10.28
C PHE A 12 -32.97 -32.90 9.49
N VAL A 13 -32.74 -33.28 8.24
CA VAL A 13 -33.70 -34.04 7.45
C VAL A 13 -33.51 -35.51 7.82
N LEU A 14 -34.51 -36.09 8.48
CA LEU A 14 -34.60 -37.53 8.73
C LEU A 14 -35.38 -38.18 7.59
N ASP A 15 -34.96 -39.37 7.18
CA ASP A 15 -35.58 -40.12 6.09
C ASP A 15 -36.40 -41.28 6.66
N ASP A 16 -37.72 -41.24 6.46
CA ASP A 16 -38.64 -42.28 6.96
C ASP A 16 -38.53 -43.60 6.17
N ASP A 17 -38.00 -43.55 4.93
CA ASP A 17 -37.89 -44.71 4.02
C ASP A 17 -36.50 -45.40 4.09
N ASP A 18 -35.57 -44.87 4.90
CA ASP A 18 -34.26 -45.48 5.10
C ASP A 18 -34.35 -46.74 5.98
N LYS A 19 -33.46 -47.72 5.72
CA LYS A 19 -33.34 -48.95 6.53
C LYS A 19 -32.83 -48.67 7.96
N THR A 20 -32.37 -47.44 8.21
CA THR A 20 -31.85 -46.98 9.49
C THR A 20 -32.96 -46.37 10.33
N SER A 21 -33.11 -46.78 11.60
CA SER A 21 -34.11 -46.18 12.50
C SER A 21 -33.91 -44.66 12.64
N LEU A 22 -35.00 -43.89 12.74
CA LEU A 22 -34.98 -42.43 12.96
C LEU A 22 -34.12 -42.00 14.15
N GLN A 23 -34.08 -42.81 15.23
CA GLN A 23 -33.21 -42.58 16.39
C GLN A 23 -31.73 -42.55 15.97
N LYS A 24 -31.27 -43.58 15.25
CA LYS A 24 -29.88 -43.70 14.80
C LYS A 24 -29.51 -42.64 13.76
N GLN A 25 -30.43 -42.27 12.88
CA GLN A 25 -30.22 -41.15 11.96
C GLN A 25 -30.06 -39.82 12.71
N LEU A 26 -30.91 -39.56 13.70
CA LEU A 26 -30.83 -38.37 14.54
C LEU A 26 -29.51 -38.33 15.32
N GLN A 27 -29.11 -39.47 15.90
CA GLN A 27 -27.83 -39.62 16.60
C GLN A 27 -26.65 -39.28 15.69
N GLN A 28 -26.56 -39.91 14.51
CA GLN A 28 -25.46 -39.68 13.56
C GLN A 28 -25.37 -38.22 13.13
N LYS A 29 -26.50 -37.57 12.87
CA LYS A 29 -26.53 -36.17 12.47
C LYS A 29 -26.18 -35.22 13.62
N LEU A 30 -26.60 -35.52 14.84
CA LEU A 30 -26.21 -34.76 16.03
C LEU A 30 -24.71 -34.88 16.30
N ILE A 31 -24.14 -36.08 16.20
CA ILE A 31 -22.70 -36.32 16.31
C ILE A 31 -21.94 -35.54 15.25
N GLY A 32 -22.35 -35.62 13.98
CA GLY A 32 -21.71 -34.87 12.89
C GLY A 32 -21.79 -33.35 13.07
N ALA A 33 -22.86 -32.83 13.66
CA ALA A 33 -23.00 -31.42 13.99
C ALA A 33 -22.14 -31.00 15.20
N ILE A 34 -22.00 -31.87 16.21
CA ILE A 34 -21.07 -31.63 17.32
C ILE A 34 -19.62 -31.59 16.79
N HIS A 35 -19.22 -32.56 15.96
CA HIS A 35 -17.85 -32.62 15.42
C HIS A 35 -17.51 -31.51 14.44
N SER A 36 -18.48 -31.05 13.63
CA SER A 36 -18.26 -29.92 12.72
C SER A 36 -18.22 -28.56 13.44
N GLY A 37 -18.33 -28.53 14.77
CA GLY A 37 -18.34 -27.31 15.57
C GLY A 37 -19.65 -26.51 15.46
N TYR A 38 -20.70 -27.12 14.90
CA TYR A 38 -22.01 -26.48 14.76
C TYR A 38 -22.65 -26.22 16.13
N PHE A 39 -22.51 -27.16 17.07
CA PHE A 39 -22.75 -26.89 18.48
C PHE A 39 -21.43 -26.62 19.17
N SER A 40 -21.27 -25.47 19.81
CA SER A 40 -20.06 -25.20 20.57
C SER A 40 -19.99 -26.09 21.81
N ALA A 41 -18.77 -26.31 22.32
CA ALA A 41 -18.54 -26.83 23.66
C ALA A 41 -19.42 -26.09 24.71
N ALA A 42 -19.90 -26.83 25.70
CA ALA A 42 -20.80 -26.40 26.75
C ALA A 42 -22.12 -25.74 26.30
N SER A 43 -22.47 -25.82 25.00
CA SER A 43 -23.74 -25.28 24.52
C SER A 43 -24.91 -26.14 24.99
N LYS A 44 -26.03 -25.47 25.29
CA LYS A 44 -27.26 -26.14 25.71
C LYS A 44 -27.99 -26.70 24.50
N MET A 45 -28.31 -27.99 24.54
CA MET A 45 -29.13 -28.64 23.52
C MET A 45 -30.61 -28.22 23.63
N PRO A 46 -31.36 -28.21 22.51
CA PRO A 46 -32.81 -28.06 22.55
C PRO A 46 -33.47 -29.06 23.50
N SER A 47 -34.65 -28.72 24.04
CA SER A 47 -35.41 -29.70 24.82
C SER A 47 -35.92 -30.82 23.91
N SER A 48 -36.08 -32.04 24.45
CA SER A 48 -36.57 -33.17 23.66
C SER A 48 -37.95 -32.94 23.05
N ARG A 49 -38.80 -32.11 23.69
CA ARG A 49 -40.09 -31.68 23.13
C ARG A 49 -39.91 -30.74 21.94
N LYS A 50 -39.06 -29.72 22.08
CA LYS A 50 -38.82 -28.72 21.03
C LYS A 50 -38.19 -29.37 19.80
N LEU A 51 -37.23 -30.28 19.99
CA LEU A 51 -36.58 -30.97 18.87
C LEU A 51 -37.52 -31.98 18.20
N ALA A 52 -38.37 -32.68 18.95
CA ALA A 52 -39.37 -33.59 18.39
C ALA A 52 -40.40 -32.84 17.52
N GLU A 53 -40.87 -31.68 18.00
CA GLU A 53 -41.79 -30.81 17.26
C GLU A 53 -41.16 -30.28 15.96
N GLN A 54 -39.89 -29.85 16.01
CA GLN A 54 -39.17 -29.35 14.84
C GLN A 54 -38.93 -30.43 13.77
N LEU A 55 -38.67 -31.67 14.18
CA LEU A 55 -38.35 -32.77 13.28
C LEU A 55 -39.59 -33.58 12.85
N GLY A 56 -40.76 -33.33 13.44
CA GLY A 56 -41.98 -34.09 13.14
C GLY A 56 -41.95 -35.54 13.64
N VAL A 57 -41.10 -35.88 14.62
CA VAL A 57 -40.92 -37.25 15.13
C VAL A 57 -41.48 -37.44 16.53
N SER A 58 -41.60 -38.69 16.98
CA SER A 58 -42.02 -38.98 18.36
C SER A 58 -41.00 -38.42 19.36
N ARG A 59 -41.50 -37.87 20.47
CA ARG A 59 -40.64 -37.42 21.59
C ARG A 59 -39.73 -38.53 22.11
N ASN A 60 -40.22 -39.77 22.12
CA ASN A 60 -39.45 -40.92 22.60
C ASN A 60 -38.21 -41.18 21.73
N THR A 61 -38.30 -40.94 20.42
CA THR A 61 -37.16 -41.05 19.49
C THR A 61 -36.05 -40.07 19.86
N VAL A 62 -36.40 -38.82 20.20
CA VAL A 62 -35.45 -37.80 20.61
C VAL A 62 -34.86 -38.08 21.99
N VAL A 63 -35.70 -38.53 22.93
CA VAL A 63 -35.23 -38.92 24.27
C VAL A 63 -34.22 -40.06 24.18
N ALA A 64 -34.52 -41.12 23.43
CA ALA A 64 -33.62 -42.25 23.25
C ALA A 64 -32.30 -41.85 22.57
N ALA A 65 -32.34 -40.96 21.57
CA ALA A 65 -31.12 -40.43 20.95
C ALA A 65 -30.28 -39.60 21.93
N TYR A 66 -30.90 -38.79 22.78
CA TYR A 66 -30.20 -38.00 23.79
C TYR A 66 -29.64 -38.86 24.92
N GLU A 67 -30.39 -39.85 25.42
CA GLU A 67 -29.90 -40.79 26.44
C GLU A 67 -28.66 -41.52 25.93
N GLN A 68 -28.70 -42.03 24.71
CA GLN A 68 -27.56 -42.72 24.11
C GLN A 68 -26.36 -41.79 23.90
N LEU A 69 -26.58 -40.53 23.48
CA LEU A 69 -25.48 -39.56 23.37
C LEU A 69 -24.92 -39.12 24.72
N VAL A 70 -25.70 -39.20 25.79
CA VAL A 70 -25.20 -39.02 27.17
C VAL A 70 -24.36 -40.22 27.59
N ASP A 71 -24.83 -41.44 27.31
CA ASP A 71 -24.11 -42.68 27.61
C ASP A 71 -22.78 -42.78 26.84
N GLU A 72 -22.76 -42.32 25.59
CA GLU A 72 -21.56 -42.27 24.73
C GLU A 72 -20.66 -41.05 25.04
N GLY A 73 -21.04 -40.19 25.98
CA GLY A 73 -20.22 -39.06 26.43
C GLY A 73 -20.26 -37.83 25.52
N TYR A 74 -21.05 -37.82 24.44
CA TYR A 74 -21.25 -36.66 23.57
C TYR A 74 -22.02 -35.52 24.26
N LEU A 75 -22.93 -35.87 25.18
CA LEU A 75 -23.76 -34.94 25.91
C LEU A 75 -23.64 -35.16 27.42
N VAL A 76 -23.88 -34.10 28.21
CA VAL A 76 -23.92 -34.15 29.68
C VAL A 76 -25.28 -33.68 30.15
N SER A 77 -25.95 -34.51 30.94
CA SER A 77 -27.21 -34.14 31.61
C SER A 77 -26.92 -33.38 32.90
N ARG A 78 -27.46 -32.16 33.03
CA ARG A 78 -27.36 -31.34 34.25
C ARG A 78 -28.74 -31.24 34.91
N GLU A 79 -28.83 -31.69 36.16
CA GLU A 79 -30.10 -31.74 36.90
C GLU A 79 -30.80 -30.38 36.91
N ARG A 80 -32.08 -30.35 36.52
CA ARG A 80 -32.94 -29.14 36.40
C ARG A 80 -32.46 -28.05 35.44
N SER A 81 -31.36 -28.28 34.72
CA SER A 81 -30.75 -27.27 33.84
C SER A 81 -30.91 -27.64 32.36
N GLY A 82 -30.81 -28.92 32.01
CA GLY A 82 -30.99 -29.43 30.65
C GLY A 82 -29.84 -30.34 30.21
N ILE A 83 -29.74 -30.58 28.90
CA ILE A 83 -28.68 -31.38 28.28
C ILE A 83 -27.71 -30.43 27.57
N TYR A 84 -26.42 -30.67 27.73
CA TYR A 84 -25.34 -29.82 27.22
C TYR A 84 -24.36 -30.67 26.39
N VAL A 85 -23.68 -30.05 25.44
CA VAL A 85 -22.56 -30.73 24.74
C VAL A 85 -21.39 -30.90 25.71
N ASN A 86 -20.76 -32.08 25.70
CA ASN A 86 -19.61 -32.36 26.55
C ASN A 86 -18.35 -31.62 26.02
N ASP A 87 -17.62 -30.98 26.93
CA ASP A 87 -16.43 -30.19 26.61
C ASP A 87 -15.23 -31.09 26.23
N GLU A 88 -15.13 -32.26 26.85
CA GLU A 88 -14.00 -33.19 26.67
C GLU A 88 -13.98 -33.82 25.25
N VAL A 89 -15.13 -33.86 24.58
CA VAL A 89 -15.26 -34.42 23.22
C VAL A 89 -14.60 -33.54 22.17
N PHE A 90 -14.46 -32.23 22.43
CA PHE A 90 -13.79 -31.31 21.52
C PHE A 90 -12.26 -31.44 21.57
N GLU A 91 -11.68 -31.80 22.71
CA GLU A 91 -10.23 -31.95 22.86
C GLU A 91 -9.73 -33.19 22.09
N ASP A 92 -10.42 -34.33 22.22
CA ASP A 92 -10.09 -35.57 21.48
C ASP A 92 -10.34 -35.45 19.96
N TYR A 93 -11.37 -34.70 19.53
CA TYR A 93 -11.67 -34.52 18.11
C TYR A 93 -10.78 -33.50 17.42
N ALA A 94 -10.31 -32.46 18.11
CA ALA A 94 -9.35 -31.51 17.52
C ALA A 94 -8.04 -32.21 17.15
N GLU A 95 -7.63 -33.21 17.92
CA GLU A 95 -6.47 -34.06 17.61
C GLU A 95 -6.77 -35.07 16.49
N GLN A 96 -7.97 -35.67 16.44
CA GLN A 96 -8.34 -36.63 15.39
C GLN A 96 -8.73 -36.01 14.04
N ALA A 97 -9.27 -34.78 14.02
CA ALA A 97 -9.58 -34.03 12.79
C ALA A 97 -8.33 -33.60 12.02
N ALA A 98 -7.15 -33.68 12.64
CA ALA A 98 -5.86 -33.53 11.98
C ALA A 98 -5.45 -34.76 11.15
N ALA A 99 -6.14 -35.90 11.29
CA ALA A 99 -5.99 -37.02 10.37
C ALA A 99 -6.65 -36.66 9.02
N PRO A 100 -6.04 -37.03 7.87
CA PRO A 100 -6.62 -36.73 6.57
C PRO A 100 -8.00 -37.40 6.50
N ALA A 101 -9.05 -36.57 6.55
CA ALA A 101 -10.42 -37.01 6.36
C ALA A 101 -10.45 -37.88 5.10
N VAL A 102 -10.91 -39.12 5.24
CA VAL A 102 -11.08 -40.05 4.11
C VAL A 102 -11.78 -39.27 3.01
N ALA A 103 -11.05 -38.99 1.93
CA ALA A 103 -11.53 -38.14 0.85
C ALA A 103 -12.76 -38.82 0.24
N ALA A 104 -13.94 -38.44 0.73
CA ALA A 104 -15.17 -38.60 -0.01
C ALA A 104 -14.91 -38.02 -1.40
N ASN A 105 -15.47 -38.62 -2.45
CA ASN A 105 -15.40 -38.13 -3.82
C ASN A 105 -15.85 -36.65 -3.86
N GLN A 106 -14.91 -35.73 -3.65
CA GLN A 106 -15.18 -34.31 -3.65
C GLN A 106 -15.33 -33.91 -5.12
N PHE A 107 -16.37 -33.13 -5.39
CA PHE A 107 -16.57 -32.57 -6.72
C PHE A 107 -15.34 -31.72 -7.09
N ASP A 108 -14.76 -32.01 -8.26
CA ASP A 108 -13.57 -31.33 -8.74
C ASP A 108 -13.91 -29.91 -9.22
N TRP A 109 -13.86 -28.97 -8.28
CA TRP A 109 -14.01 -27.55 -8.60
C TRP A 109 -12.85 -27.02 -9.44
N GLU A 110 -11.65 -27.57 -9.36
CA GLU A 110 -10.52 -27.12 -10.19
C GLU A 110 -10.80 -27.40 -11.67
N GLY A 111 -11.38 -28.56 -11.99
CA GLY A 111 -11.83 -28.91 -13.33
C GLY A 111 -13.06 -28.14 -13.81
N ALA A 112 -13.97 -27.74 -12.91
CA ALA A 112 -15.21 -27.03 -13.25
C ALA A 112 -15.03 -25.52 -13.47
N LEU A 113 -14.02 -24.91 -12.86
CA LEU A 113 -13.81 -23.47 -12.92
C LEU A 113 -13.20 -23.06 -14.27
N HIS A 114 -13.77 -22.03 -14.90
CA HIS A 114 -13.14 -21.38 -16.03
C HIS A 114 -11.89 -20.65 -15.52
N GLY A 115 -10.71 -21.26 -15.71
CA GLY A 115 -9.45 -20.75 -15.18
C GLY A 115 -9.21 -19.28 -15.54
N ILE A 116 -9.01 -18.44 -14.52
CA ILE A 116 -8.63 -17.03 -14.70
C ILE A 116 -7.11 -16.99 -14.91
N LYS A 117 -6.69 -16.80 -16.16
CA LYS A 117 -5.28 -16.71 -16.55
C LYS A 117 -4.78 -15.27 -16.46
N VAL A 118 -4.49 -14.82 -15.25
CA VAL A 118 -3.85 -13.52 -14.99
C VAL A 118 -2.52 -13.73 -14.27
N GLU A 119 -1.60 -12.76 -14.44
CA GLU A 119 -0.34 -12.67 -13.72
C GLU A 119 -0.60 -12.80 -12.22
N LYS A 120 0.09 -13.74 -11.55
CA LYS A 120 0.02 -13.94 -10.11
C LYS A 120 1.31 -13.43 -9.49
N SER A 121 1.19 -12.66 -8.41
CA SER A 121 2.29 -12.34 -7.51
C SER A 121 1.86 -12.61 -6.07
N PRO A 122 2.78 -13.05 -5.20
CA PRO A 122 2.49 -13.11 -3.78
C PRO A 122 2.09 -11.71 -3.27
N PRO A 123 1.35 -11.64 -2.15
CA PRO A 123 1.14 -10.39 -1.44
C PRO A 123 2.50 -9.69 -1.19
N PRO A 124 2.55 -8.35 -1.24
CA PRO A 124 3.80 -7.60 -1.08
C PRO A 124 4.42 -7.74 0.32
N TYR A 125 3.63 -8.14 1.32
CA TYR A 125 4.02 -8.31 2.72
C TYR A 125 3.06 -9.33 3.40
N PRO A 126 3.45 -9.92 4.54
CA PRO A 126 2.62 -10.91 5.24
C PRO A 126 1.40 -10.30 5.93
N ASP A 127 0.37 -11.12 6.19
CA ASP A 127 -0.88 -10.68 6.84
C ASP A 127 -0.66 -10.10 8.25
N ASN A 128 0.36 -10.59 8.95
CA ASN A 128 0.74 -10.12 10.28
C ASN A 128 1.74 -8.95 10.26
N TRP A 129 1.82 -8.18 9.17
CA TRP A 129 2.77 -7.06 9.01
C TRP A 129 2.78 -6.07 10.20
N GLN A 130 1.65 -5.89 10.89
CA GLN A 130 1.52 -4.99 12.05
C GLN A 130 2.37 -5.42 13.26
N GLN A 131 2.81 -6.69 13.29
CA GLN A 131 3.68 -7.22 14.34
C GLN A 131 5.16 -6.89 14.10
N TYR A 132 5.51 -6.40 12.90
CA TYR A 132 6.88 -6.04 12.57
C TYR A 132 7.22 -4.65 13.13
N PRO A 133 8.36 -4.47 13.82
CA PRO A 133 8.72 -3.19 14.42
C PRO A 133 9.04 -2.08 13.40
N PHE A 134 9.47 -2.45 12.18
CA PHE A 134 9.87 -1.49 11.14
C PHE A 134 9.17 -1.80 9.80
N PRO A 135 7.86 -1.50 9.66
CA PRO A 135 7.11 -1.79 8.45
C PRO A 135 7.26 -0.65 7.42
N PHE A 136 8.29 -0.70 6.57
CA PHE A 136 8.49 0.25 5.46
C PHE A 136 7.70 -0.16 4.21
N ILE A 137 6.38 -0.29 4.33
CA ILE A 137 5.48 -0.75 3.26
C ILE A 137 4.48 0.33 2.85
N ASP A 138 3.99 0.25 1.62
CA ASP A 138 3.07 1.22 1.04
C ASP A 138 1.60 0.80 1.22
N GLY A 139 0.70 1.78 1.14
CA GLY A 139 -0.74 1.58 1.05
C GLY A 139 -1.40 1.10 2.33
N GLN A 140 -0.62 0.91 3.39
CA GLN A 140 -1.12 0.63 4.72
C GLN A 140 -1.46 1.90 5.45
N TYR A 141 -2.45 1.75 6.32
CA TYR A 141 -3.09 2.83 7.03
C TYR A 141 -2.56 2.90 8.47
N ASP A 142 -2.22 4.11 8.91
CA ASP A 142 -1.82 4.38 10.30
C ASP A 142 -3.06 4.66 11.15
N GLN A 143 -3.35 3.73 12.06
CA GLN A 143 -4.49 3.79 12.99
C GLN A 143 -4.53 5.08 13.82
N SER A 144 -3.37 5.65 14.17
CA SER A 144 -3.28 6.87 14.97
C SER A 144 -3.75 8.13 14.22
N LEU A 145 -3.76 8.05 12.89
CA LEU A 145 -4.19 9.14 12.01
C LEU A 145 -5.68 9.07 11.65
N PHE A 146 -6.43 8.06 12.10
CA PHE A 146 -7.87 8.04 11.81
C PHE A 146 -8.54 9.25 12.47
N PRO A 147 -9.41 9.96 11.76
CA PRO A 147 -10.32 10.92 12.37
C PRO A 147 -11.53 10.19 13.01
N LEU A 148 -11.27 9.30 13.97
CA LEU A 148 -12.29 8.38 14.54
C LEU A 148 -13.51 9.11 15.10
N ASN A 149 -13.28 10.20 15.84
CA ASN A 149 -14.36 10.94 16.48
C ASN A 149 -15.23 11.66 15.43
N GLN A 150 -14.59 12.29 14.44
CA GLN A 150 -15.27 12.95 13.32
C GLN A 150 -16.05 11.93 12.46
N TRP A 151 -15.43 10.78 12.17
CA TRP A 151 -16.11 9.71 11.44
C TRP A 151 -17.32 9.17 12.22
N ARG A 152 -17.19 8.97 13.53
CA ARG A 152 -18.29 8.56 14.41
C ARG A 152 -19.43 9.59 14.42
N GLU A 153 -19.09 10.88 14.43
CA GLU A 153 -20.07 11.96 14.34
C GLU A 153 -20.85 11.92 13.02
N CYS A 154 -20.15 11.85 11.88
CA CYS A 154 -20.78 11.72 10.57
C CYS A 154 -21.63 10.45 10.45
N SER A 155 -21.16 9.34 11.02
CA SER A 155 -21.92 8.09 11.10
C SER A 155 -23.23 8.26 11.87
N ARG A 156 -23.19 8.89 13.04
CA ARG A 156 -24.39 9.20 13.83
C ARG A 156 -25.35 10.11 13.06
N LEU A 157 -24.84 11.16 12.42
CA LEU A 157 -25.65 12.09 11.63
C LEU A 157 -26.33 11.39 10.44
N SER A 158 -25.61 10.50 9.74
CA SER A 158 -26.17 9.70 8.64
C SER A 158 -27.30 8.75 9.06
N GLN A 159 -27.43 8.46 10.36
CA GLN A 159 -28.45 7.58 10.93
C GLN A 159 -29.67 8.35 11.46
N ASN A 160 -29.74 9.67 11.29
CA ASN A 160 -30.94 10.43 11.61
C ASN A 160 -32.12 9.98 10.73
N VAL A 161 -33.34 10.02 11.26
CA VAL A 161 -34.54 9.47 10.58
C VAL A 161 -34.70 10.01 9.15
N ASP A 162 -34.47 11.29 8.93
CA ASP A 162 -34.62 11.90 7.59
C ASP A 162 -33.48 11.52 6.64
N GLU A 163 -32.26 11.33 7.15
CA GLU A 163 -31.15 10.79 6.38
C GLU A 163 -31.42 9.33 5.98
N ILE A 164 -31.90 8.50 6.92
CA ILE A 164 -32.32 7.12 6.63
C ILE A 164 -33.37 7.11 5.52
N LYS A 165 -34.39 7.97 5.60
CA LYS A 165 -35.39 8.08 4.52
C LYS A 165 -34.79 8.47 3.18
N SER A 166 -33.63 9.14 3.15
CA SER A 166 -32.92 9.51 1.92
C SER A 166 -32.14 8.33 1.35
N TRP A 167 -31.20 7.76 2.11
CA TRP A 167 -30.29 6.71 1.61
C TRP A 167 -30.87 5.30 1.62
N ALA A 168 -31.92 5.03 2.41
CA ALA A 168 -32.59 3.72 2.44
C ALA A 168 -33.56 3.52 1.26
N ARG A 169 -33.86 4.57 0.50
CA ARG A 169 -34.60 4.43 -0.76
C ARG A 169 -33.70 3.72 -1.77
N ASP A 170 -34.26 2.74 -2.46
CA ASP A 170 -33.62 2.16 -3.65
C ASP A 170 -33.60 3.25 -4.74
N SER A 171 -32.50 3.99 -4.79
CA SER A 171 -32.25 5.04 -5.79
C SER A 171 -31.99 4.46 -7.19
N GLY A 172 -32.16 3.14 -7.34
CA GLY A 172 -31.83 2.37 -8.54
C GLY A 172 -30.33 2.30 -8.71
N ASN A 173 -29.80 3.15 -9.59
CA ASN A 173 -28.40 3.14 -10.01
C ASN A 173 -27.72 4.48 -9.70
N LYS A 174 -28.40 5.41 -9.01
CA LYS A 174 -27.88 6.74 -8.69
C LYS A 174 -26.96 6.71 -7.46
N ASP A 175 -25.98 7.59 -7.48
CA ASP A 175 -25.09 7.82 -6.33
C ASP A 175 -25.67 8.90 -5.41
N ASP A 176 -25.10 9.05 -4.22
CA ASP A 176 -25.53 10.06 -3.26
C ASP A 176 -25.29 11.48 -3.79
N GLU A 177 -26.35 12.27 -3.89
CA GLU A 177 -26.30 13.60 -4.50
C GLU A 177 -25.41 14.57 -3.70
N LEU A 178 -25.41 14.49 -2.37
CA LEU A 178 -24.57 15.33 -1.53
C LEU A 178 -23.10 14.97 -1.74
N LEU A 179 -22.75 13.68 -1.78
CA LEU A 179 -21.39 13.25 -2.05
C LEU A 179 -20.88 13.78 -3.39
N ILE A 180 -21.71 13.67 -4.45
CA ILE A 180 -21.36 14.20 -5.78
C ILE A 180 -21.10 15.70 -5.71
N GLN A 181 -21.96 16.48 -5.03
CA GLN A 181 -21.76 17.92 -4.90
C GLN A 181 -20.50 18.28 -4.10
N GLU A 182 -20.21 17.57 -3.01
CA GLU A 182 -19.02 17.80 -2.19
C GLU A 182 -17.74 17.45 -2.95
N ILE A 183 -17.75 16.38 -3.78
CA ILE A 183 -16.63 16.05 -4.69
C ILE A 183 -16.41 17.18 -5.69
N ARG A 184 -17.48 17.67 -6.34
CA ARG A 184 -17.42 18.74 -7.35
C ARG A 184 -16.90 20.06 -6.80
N THR A 185 -17.29 20.40 -5.57
CA THR A 185 -17.06 21.74 -5.02
C THR A 185 -15.83 21.82 -4.11
N LYS A 186 -15.40 20.71 -3.50
CA LYS A 186 -14.30 20.71 -2.53
C LYS A 186 -13.11 19.83 -2.90
N VAL A 187 -13.33 18.73 -3.63
CA VAL A 187 -12.26 17.76 -3.95
C VAL A 187 -11.64 18.07 -5.32
N LEU A 188 -12.44 18.05 -6.38
CA LEU A 188 -11.98 18.24 -7.76
C LEU A 188 -11.31 19.61 -8.03
N PRO A 189 -11.76 20.74 -7.46
CA PRO A 189 -11.12 22.04 -7.73
C PRO A 189 -9.66 22.11 -7.27
N ARG A 190 -9.25 21.31 -6.28
CA ARG A 190 -7.85 21.20 -5.84
C ARG A 190 -6.93 20.62 -6.90
N ARG A 191 -7.50 19.87 -7.84
CA ARG A 191 -6.81 19.24 -8.96
C ARG A 191 -7.02 20.02 -10.26
N GLY A 192 -7.67 21.19 -10.19
CA GLY A 192 -8.05 22.00 -11.35
C GLY A 192 -9.21 21.43 -12.17
N ILE A 193 -9.91 20.40 -11.67
CA ILE A 193 -10.97 19.73 -12.41
C ILE A 193 -12.31 20.40 -12.11
N PHE A 194 -13.01 20.78 -13.16
CA PHE A 194 -14.40 21.22 -13.11
C PHE A 194 -15.26 20.20 -13.85
N ALA A 195 -16.27 19.66 -13.18
CA ALA A 195 -17.11 18.59 -13.72
C ALA A 195 -18.57 18.80 -13.36
N GLU A 196 -19.46 18.36 -14.25
CA GLU A 196 -20.89 18.25 -13.99
C GLU A 196 -21.22 17.00 -13.16
N ALA A 197 -22.40 17.00 -12.52
CA ALA A 197 -22.81 15.89 -11.65
C ALA A 197 -22.94 14.55 -12.41
N ASP A 198 -23.29 14.59 -13.70
CA ASP A 198 -23.39 13.44 -14.59
C ASP A 198 -22.06 13.03 -15.25
N GLU A 199 -20.97 13.72 -14.91
CA GLU A 199 -19.60 13.39 -15.30
C GLU A 199 -18.86 12.63 -14.19
N ILE A 200 -19.53 12.34 -13.08
CA ILE A 200 -18.95 11.65 -11.92
C ILE A 200 -19.66 10.33 -11.66
N LEU A 201 -18.89 9.28 -11.39
CA LEU A 201 -19.39 7.99 -10.92
C LEU A 201 -18.67 7.57 -9.64
N ILE A 202 -19.42 7.25 -8.59
CA ILE A 202 -18.85 6.69 -7.37
C ILE A 202 -18.51 5.21 -7.58
N THR A 203 -17.36 4.77 -7.08
CA THR A 203 -16.86 3.40 -7.26
C THR A 203 -16.43 2.80 -5.92
N LEU A 204 -16.16 1.49 -5.92
CA LEU A 204 -15.64 0.79 -4.75
C LEU A 204 -14.11 0.85 -4.75
N GLY A 205 -13.57 2.06 -4.60
CA GLY A 205 -12.15 2.37 -4.80
C GLY A 205 -11.74 2.45 -6.28
N SER A 206 -10.46 2.79 -6.52
CA SER A 206 -9.90 2.95 -7.88
C SER A 206 -9.94 1.65 -8.68
N GLN A 207 -9.64 0.50 -8.06
CA GLN A 207 -9.66 -0.79 -8.76
C GLN A 207 -11.02 -1.13 -9.38
N HIS A 208 -12.14 -0.75 -8.74
CA HIS A 208 -13.47 -0.92 -9.34
C HIS A 208 -13.66 0.03 -10.53
N ALA A 209 -13.19 1.28 -10.46
CA ALA A 209 -13.20 2.19 -11.61
C ALA A 209 -12.39 1.61 -12.78
N LEU A 210 -11.16 1.15 -12.52
CA LEU A 210 -10.30 0.53 -13.52
C LEU A 210 -10.93 -0.73 -14.13
N TYR A 211 -11.62 -1.55 -13.34
CA TYR A 211 -12.37 -2.70 -13.87
C TYR A 211 -13.47 -2.27 -14.84
N LEU A 212 -14.27 -1.25 -14.49
CA LEU A 212 -15.32 -0.73 -15.37
C LEU A 212 -14.72 -0.14 -16.66
N LEU A 213 -13.63 0.62 -16.55
CA LEU A 213 -12.93 1.19 -17.70
C LEU A 213 -12.32 0.10 -18.58
N ALA A 214 -11.68 -0.91 -17.99
CA ALA A 214 -11.12 -2.04 -18.72
C ALA A 214 -12.20 -2.76 -19.56
N ARG A 215 -13.37 -3.01 -18.97
CA ARG A 215 -14.50 -3.63 -19.66
C ARG A 215 -15.11 -2.77 -20.78
N LEU A 216 -14.96 -1.46 -20.73
CA LEU A 216 -15.54 -0.52 -21.70
C LEU A 216 -14.56 -0.11 -22.79
N LEU A 217 -13.27 -0.06 -22.47
CA LEU A 217 -12.24 0.53 -23.32
C LEU A 217 -11.24 -0.48 -23.87
N LEU A 218 -11.04 -1.62 -23.20
CA LEU A 218 -10.07 -2.63 -23.62
C LEU A 218 -10.75 -3.78 -24.36
N SER A 219 -10.07 -4.29 -25.38
CA SER A 219 -10.46 -5.47 -26.15
C SER A 219 -9.23 -6.09 -26.79
N ASN A 220 -9.39 -7.28 -27.36
CA ASN A 220 -8.34 -7.95 -28.13
C ASN A 220 -7.96 -7.27 -29.46
N THR A 221 -8.68 -6.21 -29.84
CA THR A 221 -8.41 -5.41 -31.04
C THR A 221 -7.84 -4.02 -30.71
N ARG A 222 -7.60 -3.74 -29.44
CA ARG A 222 -7.09 -2.44 -28.96
C ARG A 222 -5.76 -2.60 -28.25
N LEU A 223 -4.89 -1.61 -28.38
CA LEU A 223 -3.61 -1.57 -27.71
C LEU A 223 -3.68 -0.71 -26.44
N LEU A 224 -3.34 -1.32 -25.31
CA LEU A 224 -3.10 -0.59 -24.06
C LEU A 224 -1.61 -0.34 -23.89
N THR A 225 -1.23 0.94 -23.80
CA THR A 225 0.11 1.35 -23.37
C THR A 225 0.07 1.69 -21.88
N THR A 226 1.06 1.23 -21.11
CA THR A 226 1.15 1.51 -19.68
C THR A 226 2.60 1.71 -19.24
N GLU A 227 2.78 2.41 -18.13
CA GLU A 227 4.08 2.67 -17.50
C GLU A 227 4.82 1.37 -17.13
N GLU A 228 6.14 1.37 -17.24
CA GLU A 228 7.03 0.28 -16.84
C GLU A 228 8.29 0.85 -16.13
N PRO A 229 8.51 0.53 -14.85
CA PRO A 229 7.62 -0.24 -13.97
C PRO A 229 6.27 0.46 -13.76
N GLY A 230 5.22 -0.33 -13.55
CA GLY A 230 3.85 0.17 -13.46
C GLY A 230 2.95 -0.63 -12.53
N TYR A 231 1.70 -0.17 -12.41
CA TYR A 231 0.69 -0.81 -11.57
C TYR A 231 0.29 -2.19 -12.10
N GLN A 232 0.45 -3.24 -11.29
CA GLN A 232 0.12 -4.61 -11.69
C GLN A 232 -1.36 -4.81 -12.02
N GLY A 233 -2.26 -4.09 -11.34
CA GLY A 233 -3.69 -4.28 -11.48
C GLY A 233 -4.20 -3.98 -12.89
N ILE A 234 -3.64 -2.98 -13.59
CA ILE A 234 -4.06 -2.68 -14.96
C ILE A 234 -3.59 -3.75 -15.96
N ARG A 235 -2.39 -4.32 -15.76
CA ARG A 235 -1.89 -5.44 -16.58
C ARG A 235 -2.76 -6.68 -16.43
N GLN A 236 -3.15 -7.01 -15.20
CA GLN A 236 -4.07 -8.12 -14.93
C GLN A 236 -5.44 -7.91 -15.59
N LEU A 237 -5.96 -6.68 -15.57
CA LEU A 237 -7.21 -6.33 -16.26
C LEU A 237 -7.08 -6.46 -17.78
N ALA A 238 -5.95 -6.04 -18.36
CA ALA A 238 -5.69 -6.19 -19.79
C ALA A 238 -5.62 -7.67 -20.21
N GLN A 239 -4.94 -8.51 -19.43
CA GLN A 239 -4.90 -9.97 -19.63
C GLN A 239 -6.29 -10.59 -19.55
N LEU A 240 -7.10 -10.18 -18.57
CA LEU A 240 -8.49 -10.64 -18.43
C LEU A 240 -9.36 -10.24 -19.65
N MET A 241 -9.06 -9.11 -20.29
CA MET A 241 -9.73 -8.63 -21.51
C MET A 241 -9.08 -9.12 -22.81
N TYR A 242 -8.01 -9.91 -22.73
CA TYR A 242 -7.17 -10.32 -23.87
C TYR A 242 -6.64 -9.14 -24.68
N CYS A 243 -6.44 -7.98 -24.05
CA CYS A 243 -5.96 -6.76 -24.68
C CYS A 243 -4.42 -6.79 -24.80
N PRO A 244 -3.86 -6.60 -26.01
CA PRO A 244 -2.43 -6.36 -26.21
C PRO A 244 -1.88 -5.26 -25.30
N LEU A 245 -0.69 -5.50 -24.75
CA LEU A 245 0.00 -4.58 -23.85
C LEU A 245 1.31 -4.08 -24.48
N GLN A 246 1.55 -2.78 -24.35
CA GLN A 246 2.83 -2.15 -24.58
C GLN A 246 3.28 -1.40 -23.33
N PHE A 247 4.59 -1.36 -23.13
CA PHE A 247 5.23 -0.73 -21.98
C PHE A 247 5.99 0.52 -22.42
N ALA A 248 5.87 1.59 -21.65
CA ALA A 248 6.63 2.83 -21.80
C ALA A 248 7.47 3.09 -20.55
N ALA A 249 8.76 3.38 -20.73
CA ALA A 249 9.69 3.54 -19.62
C ALA A 249 9.38 4.78 -18.78
N ILE A 250 9.85 4.78 -17.52
CA ILE A 250 9.82 5.95 -16.65
C ILE A 250 11.20 6.62 -16.63
N GLU A 251 11.21 7.93 -16.88
CA GLU A 251 12.35 8.82 -16.78
C GLU A 251 12.23 9.70 -15.51
N ALA A 252 13.17 10.63 -15.31
CA ALA A 252 13.20 11.50 -14.14
C ALA A 252 11.96 12.41 -14.00
N ASP A 253 11.29 12.74 -15.11
CA ASP A 253 10.13 13.64 -15.14
C ASP A 253 8.81 12.97 -15.60
N GLY A 254 8.74 11.64 -15.49
CA GLY A 254 7.52 10.84 -15.74
C GLY A 254 7.68 9.82 -16.86
N ILE A 255 6.58 9.49 -17.53
CA ILE A 255 6.57 8.53 -18.65
C ILE A 255 7.36 9.08 -19.85
N ARG A 256 8.12 8.20 -20.50
CA ARG A 256 8.81 8.49 -21.76
C ARG A 256 7.81 8.49 -22.91
N LEU A 257 7.56 9.67 -23.49
CA LEU A 257 6.53 9.86 -24.52
C LEU A 257 6.86 9.14 -25.84
N GLU A 258 8.15 9.01 -26.13
CA GLU A 258 8.66 8.37 -27.35
C GLU A 258 8.40 6.86 -27.38
N ASP A 259 8.16 6.25 -26.21
CA ASP A 259 7.81 4.83 -26.10
C ASP A 259 6.29 4.58 -26.28
N ILE A 260 5.48 5.64 -26.39
CA ILE A 260 4.03 5.52 -26.67
C ILE A 260 3.87 5.26 -28.17
N ALA A 261 3.42 4.07 -28.54
CA ALA A 261 3.23 3.74 -29.96
C ALA A 261 2.09 4.57 -30.58
N PRO A 262 2.21 4.96 -31.87
CA PRO A 262 1.14 5.64 -32.60
C PRO A 262 -0.18 4.86 -32.70
N GLN A 263 -0.15 3.53 -32.50
CA GLN A 263 -1.32 2.65 -32.51
C GLN A 263 -1.92 2.43 -31.10
N THR A 264 -1.46 3.18 -30.10
CA THR A 264 -2.06 3.14 -28.76
C THR A 264 -3.53 3.55 -28.85
N ASP A 265 -4.45 2.77 -28.28
CA ASP A 265 -5.86 3.15 -28.15
C ASP A 265 -6.16 3.73 -26.76
N VAL A 266 -5.49 3.18 -25.75
CA VAL A 266 -5.66 3.54 -24.34
C VAL A 266 -4.29 3.63 -23.69
N LEU A 267 -4.04 4.73 -22.97
CA LEU A 267 -2.86 4.94 -22.15
C LEU A 267 -3.26 4.93 -20.68
N TYR A 268 -2.53 4.21 -19.83
CA TYR A 268 -2.67 4.29 -18.36
C TYR A 268 -1.45 4.95 -17.75
N VAL A 269 -1.67 6.00 -16.93
CA VAL A 269 -0.61 6.78 -16.27
C VAL A 269 -0.95 7.16 -14.84
N THR A 270 0.09 7.38 -14.03
CA THR A 270 0.02 7.82 -12.63
C THR A 270 0.81 9.13 -12.42
N PRO A 271 0.39 10.26 -13.02
CA PRO A 271 1.24 11.42 -13.25
C PRO A 271 1.61 12.20 -11.97
N SER A 272 0.81 12.13 -10.91
CA SER A 272 1.09 12.85 -9.66
C SER A 272 2.21 12.20 -8.86
N HIS A 273 2.13 10.88 -8.68
CA HIS A 273 3.14 10.06 -8.02
C HIS A 273 3.16 8.69 -8.69
N GLN A 274 4.14 8.49 -9.56
CA GLN A 274 4.23 7.32 -10.40
C GLN A 274 4.29 6.03 -9.56
N VAL A 275 3.45 5.03 -9.86
CA VAL A 275 3.54 3.72 -9.20
C VAL A 275 4.52 2.84 -9.96
N PRO A 276 5.67 2.44 -9.38
CA PRO A 276 6.06 2.52 -7.97
C PRO A 276 7.12 3.58 -7.63
N THR A 277 7.64 4.30 -8.61
CA THR A 277 8.88 5.10 -8.46
C THR A 277 8.70 6.43 -7.70
N ALA A 278 7.45 6.81 -7.45
CA ALA A 278 7.00 8.08 -6.88
C ALA A 278 7.40 9.33 -7.68
N VAL A 279 7.96 9.17 -8.88
CA VAL A 279 8.28 10.28 -9.79
C VAL A 279 7.03 11.10 -10.08
N THR A 280 7.17 12.42 -10.07
CA THR A 280 6.09 13.33 -10.41
C THR A 280 6.28 13.83 -11.84
N MET A 281 5.26 13.63 -12.67
CA MET A 281 5.28 14.08 -14.07
C MET A 281 5.27 15.61 -14.15
N SER A 282 6.26 16.17 -14.84
CA SER A 282 6.42 17.61 -14.99
C SER A 282 5.25 18.24 -15.77
N ARG A 283 5.01 19.54 -15.54
CA ARG A 283 3.96 20.26 -16.28
C ARG A 283 4.18 20.22 -17.79
N GLU A 284 5.41 20.42 -18.26
CA GLU A 284 5.74 20.37 -19.69
C GLU A 284 5.44 18.98 -20.29
N LYS A 285 5.78 17.90 -19.57
CA LYS A 285 5.47 16.53 -20.00
C LYS A 285 3.96 16.29 -20.11
N ARG A 286 3.18 16.82 -19.15
CA ARG A 286 1.72 16.74 -19.16
C ARG A 286 1.12 17.43 -20.39
N GLU A 287 1.59 18.64 -20.71
CA GLU A 287 1.14 19.41 -21.88
C GLU A 287 1.45 18.64 -23.18
N ARG A 288 2.69 18.15 -23.35
CA ARG A 288 3.10 17.32 -24.49
C ARG A 288 2.29 16.03 -24.61
N LEU A 289 1.97 15.38 -23.49
CA LEU A 289 1.17 14.15 -23.50
C LEU A 289 -0.26 14.38 -23.99
N ILE A 290 -0.89 15.49 -23.59
CA ILE A 290 -2.23 15.86 -24.08
C ILE A 290 -2.21 16.15 -25.58
N GLU A 291 -1.18 16.85 -26.07
CA GLU A 291 -0.99 17.10 -27.50
C GLU A 291 -0.84 15.79 -28.29
N GLN A 292 0.00 14.87 -27.80
CA GLN A 292 0.20 13.57 -28.43
C GLN A 292 -1.09 12.75 -28.44
N ALA A 293 -1.86 12.72 -27.35
CA ALA A 293 -3.15 12.03 -27.29
C ALA A 293 -4.19 12.56 -28.29
N GLN A 294 -4.11 13.85 -28.60
CA GLN A 294 -4.96 14.46 -29.62
C GLN A 294 -4.49 14.11 -31.04
N GLN A 295 -3.17 14.06 -31.28
CA GLN A 295 -2.57 13.75 -32.58
C GLN A 295 -2.77 12.28 -32.96
N ASP A 296 -2.51 11.38 -32.02
CA ASP A 296 -2.53 9.92 -32.22
C ASP A 296 -3.89 9.28 -31.88
N ASP A 297 -4.89 10.08 -31.49
CA ASP A 297 -6.28 9.68 -31.24
C ASP A 297 -6.48 8.59 -30.16
N PHE A 298 -5.85 8.74 -28.99
CA PHE A 298 -6.03 7.79 -27.87
C PHE A 298 -6.71 8.39 -26.63
N VAL A 299 -7.18 7.51 -25.75
CA VAL A 299 -7.79 7.84 -24.45
C VAL A 299 -6.75 7.69 -23.34
N ILE A 300 -6.71 8.62 -22.39
CA ILE A 300 -5.83 8.54 -21.22
C ILE A 300 -6.66 8.17 -19.99
N ILE A 301 -6.23 7.15 -19.24
CA ILE A 301 -6.67 6.86 -17.89
C ILE A 301 -5.63 7.43 -16.93
N GLU A 302 -5.97 8.51 -16.26
CA GLU A 302 -5.19 9.12 -15.18
C GLU A 302 -5.62 8.52 -13.84
N ASP A 303 -4.79 7.66 -13.25
CA ASP A 303 -5.01 7.14 -11.89
C ASP A 303 -4.26 8.01 -10.86
N ASP A 304 -5.02 8.83 -10.15
CA ASP A 304 -4.55 9.81 -9.18
C ASP A 304 -4.86 9.33 -7.74
N TYR A 305 -4.32 8.15 -7.41
CA TYR A 305 -4.56 7.42 -6.16
C TYR A 305 -3.97 8.07 -4.90
N GLU A 306 -2.99 8.96 -5.07
CA GLU A 306 -2.28 9.63 -3.98
C GLU A 306 -2.05 11.12 -4.26
N SER A 307 -2.97 11.75 -5.00
CA SER A 307 -2.91 13.18 -5.32
C SER A 307 -2.66 14.07 -4.11
N GLU A 308 -3.16 13.60 -2.97
CA GLU A 308 -3.13 14.21 -1.67
C GLU A 308 -1.83 14.00 -0.89
N ALA A 309 -0.79 13.32 -1.36
CA ALA A 309 0.49 13.21 -0.62
C ALA A 309 1.57 14.22 -1.06
N ASN A 310 1.21 15.21 -1.86
CA ASN A 310 2.08 16.33 -2.19
C ASN A 310 2.17 17.31 -1.00
N PHE A 311 3.23 17.23 -0.21
CA PHE A 311 3.48 18.12 0.94
C PHE A 311 4.73 19.01 0.80
N LEU A 312 5.59 18.79 -0.20
CA LEU A 312 6.83 19.57 -0.41
C LEU A 312 6.65 20.76 -1.36
N SER A 313 5.69 20.71 -2.29
CA SER A 313 5.44 21.77 -3.28
C SER A 313 3.95 21.91 -3.59
N ASN A 314 3.58 22.98 -4.31
CA ASN A 314 2.23 23.10 -4.85
C ASN A 314 2.01 22.01 -5.90
N PRO A 315 1.03 21.10 -5.73
CA PRO A 315 0.83 19.99 -6.64
C PRO A 315 0.49 20.50 -8.04
N HIS A 316 1.04 19.84 -9.07
CA HIS A 316 0.62 20.11 -10.44
C HIS A 316 -0.88 19.77 -10.63
N PRO A 317 -1.62 20.57 -11.42
CA PRO A 317 -2.99 20.25 -11.81
C PRO A 317 -3.05 18.88 -12.52
N ALA A 318 -4.14 18.14 -12.33
CA ALA A 318 -4.36 16.84 -12.97
C ALA A 318 -4.33 16.95 -14.51
N LEU A 319 -3.93 15.89 -15.21
CA LEU A 319 -4.00 15.83 -16.69
C LEU A 319 -5.42 16.14 -17.18
N LYS A 320 -6.45 15.63 -16.48
CA LYS A 320 -7.86 15.89 -16.79
C LYS A 320 -8.21 17.38 -16.83
N SER A 321 -7.54 18.21 -16.03
CA SER A 321 -7.79 19.66 -16.00
C SER A 321 -7.28 20.39 -17.24
N MET A 322 -6.31 19.81 -17.95
CA MET A 322 -5.72 20.35 -19.18
C MET A 322 -6.44 19.83 -20.44
N ASP A 323 -7.27 18.79 -20.28
CA ASP A 323 -7.99 18.14 -21.36
C ASP A 323 -9.28 18.88 -21.75
N ASN A 324 -9.22 19.57 -22.89
CA ASN A 324 -10.36 20.22 -23.52
C ASN A 324 -11.10 19.33 -24.54
N ALA A 325 -10.51 18.18 -24.93
CA ALA A 325 -11.05 17.29 -25.94
C ALA A 325 -11.91 16.16 -25.37
N GLY A 326 -11.91 15.99 -24.04
CA GLY A 326 -12.66 14.93 -23.35
C GLY A 326 -12.00 13.56 -23.48
N ARG A 327 -10.67 13.51 -23.65
CA ARG A 327 -9.89 12.27 -23.84
C ARG A 327 -9.35 11.68 -22.54
N VAL A 328 -9.35 12.44 -21.46
CA VAL A 328 -8.80 12.00 -20.17
C VAL A 328 -9.92 11.53 -19.26
N VAL A 329 -9.76 10.34 -18.70
CA VAL A 329 -10.57 9.78 -17.62
C VAL A 329 -9.78 9.87 -16.34
N TYR A 330 -10.29 10.63 -15.37
CA TYR A 330 -9.69 10.78 -14.06
C TYR A 330 -10.22 9.71 -13.10
N VAL A 331 -9.35 9.02 -12.40
CA VAL A 331 -9.68 8.03 -11.38
C VAL A 331 -9.02 8.45 -10.07
N SER A 332 -9.75 8.39 -8.96
CA SER A 332 -9.20 8.66 -7.63
C SER A 332 -9.92 7.89 -6.53
N SER A 333 -9.38 7.93 -5.31
CA SER A 333 -9.92 7.21 -4.16
C SER A 333 -9.72 7.90 -2.81
N PHE A 334 -10.78 7.91 -2.00
CA PHE A 334 -10.70 8.28 -0.58
C PHE A 334 -10.09 7.18 0.31
N SER A 335 -9.94 5.96 -0.22
CA SER A 335 -9.51 4.79 0.56
C SER A 335 -8.07 4.90 1.03
N LYS A 336 -7.22 5.60 0.25
CA LYS A 336 -5.85 5.88 0.67
C LYS A 336 -5.84 6.93 1.77
N VAL A 337 -6.61 8.01 1.70
CA VAL A 337 -6.61 9.06 2.73
C VAL A 337 -7.15 8.57 4.08
N LEU A 338 -8.30 7.90 4.09
CA LEU A 338 -9.01 7.56 5.34
C LEU A 338 -8.68 6.16 5.86
N ALA A 339 -9.04 5.12 5.12
CA ALA A 339 -8.73 3.74 5.45
C ALA A 339 -9.03 2.83 4.25
N PRO A 340 -8.19 1.82 3.94
CA PRO A 340 -8.42 0.87 2.86
C PRO A 340 -9.75 0.11 2.99
N GLY A 341 -10.28 -0.05 4.21
CA GLY A 341 -11.56 -0.70 4.47
C GLY A 341 -12.78 0.10 4.01
N LEU A 342 -12.66 1.43 3.81
CA LEU A 342 -13.79 2.26 3.36
C LEU A 342 -14.22 1.93 1.93
N ARG A 343 -13.26 1.56 1.08
CA ARG A 343 -13.47 1.18 -0.33
C ARG A 343 -14.38 2.16 -1.07
N LEU A 344 -14.05 3.45 -0.98
CA LEU A 344 -14.77 4.51 -1.69
C LEU A 344 -13.82 5.20 -2.67
N GLY A 345 -14.24 5.30 -3.91
CA GLY A 345 -13.53 6.03 -4.96
C GLY A 345 -14.50 6.66 -5.92
N PHE A 346 -13.98 7.32 -6.93
CA PHE A 346 -14.77 7.89 -8.00
C PHE A 346 -13.95 7.99 -9.28
N MET A 347 -14.66 8.17 -10.39
CA MET A 347 -14.04 8.58 -11.64
C MET A 347 -14.78 9.78 -12.24
N VAL A 348 -14.04 10.60 -12.98
CA VAL A 348 -14.55 11.75 -13.72
C VAL A 348 -14.26 11.55 -15.20
N ALA A 349 -15.30 11.58 -16.03
CA ALA A 349 -15.20 11.32 -17.46
C ALA A 349 -16.35 11.97 -18.22
N PRO A 350 -16.28 12.05 -19.56
CA PRO A 350 -17.40 12.54 -20.36
C PRO A 350 -18.71 11.81 -20.03
N LYS A 351 -19.82 12.55 -20.01
CA LYS A 351 -21.18 12.07 -19.66
C LYS A 351 -21.56 10.75 -20.34
N ALA A 352 -21.18 10.60 -21.61
CA ALA A 352 -21.45 9.40 -22.39
C ALA A 352 -20.76 8.15 -21.79
N LEU A 353 -19.50 8.27 -21.36
CA LEU A 353 -18.76 7.19 -20.74
C LEU A 353 -19.33 6.85 -19.35
N ILE A 354 -19.62 7.87 -18.54
CA ILE A 354 -20.22 7.69 -17.20
C ILE A 354 -21.56 6.97 -17.29
N LYS A 355 -22.40 7.30 -18.28
CA LYS A 355 -23.67 6.60 -18.52
C LYS A 355 -23.46 5.10 -18.79
N GLN A 356 -22.49 4.74 -19.63
CA GLN A 356 -22.19 3.33 -19.92
C GLN A 356 -21.57 2.62 -18.71
N ALA A 357 -20.66 3.27 -18.00
CA ALA A 357 -20.06 2.71 -16.81
C ALA A 357 -21.06 2.50 -15.69
N ARG A 358 -22.02 3.40 -15.49
CA ARG A 358 -23.14 3.21 -14.55
C ARG A 358 -24.01 2.01 -14.93
N ARG A 359 -24.27 1.81 -16.22
CA ARG A 359 -25.00 0.63 -16.72
C ARG A 359 -24.22 -0.65 -16.46
N LEU A 360 -22.94 -0.69 -16.80
CA LEU A 360 -22.06 -1.84 -16.54
C LEU A 360 -21.97 -2.15 -15.04
N ARG A 361 -21.76 -1.11 -14.21
CA ARG A 361 -21.70 -1.23 -12.75
C ARG A 361 -22.93 -1.96 -12.24
N SER A 362 -24.14 -1.56 -12.67
CA SER A 362 -25.40 -2.15 -12.23
C SER A 362 -25.56 -3.66 -12.48
N LEU A 363 -24.75 -4.26 -13.36
CA LEU A 363 -24.70 -5.70 -13.58
C LEU A 363 -23.88 -6.44 -12.50
N SER A 364 -22.91 -5.75 -11.87
CA SER A 364 -22.08 -6.29 -10.79
C SER A 364 -22.59 -5.86 -9.41
N LEU A 365 -22.97 -4.59 -9.28
CA LEU A 365 -23.60 -3.98 -8.11
C LEU A 365 -24.33 -2.69 -8.50
N ARG A 366 -25.49 -2.41 -7.93
CA ARG A 366 -26.30 -1.23 -8.31
C ARG A 366 -25.57 0.10 -8.08
N HIS A 367 -25.19 0.35 -6.84
CA HIS A 367 -24.36 1.48 -6.40
C HIS A 367 -23.57 1.09 -5.14
N PRO A 368 -22.45 1.77 -4.83
CA PRO A 368 -21.77 1.63 -3.55
C PRO A 368 -22.73 1.89 -2.37
N PRO A 369 -22.51 1.29 -1.18
CA PRO A 369 -23.45 1.45 -0.05
C PRO A 369 -23.78 2.92 0.24
N ALA A 370 -25.06 3.28 0.11
CA ALA A 370 -25.50 4.68 0.14
C ALA A 370 -25.27 5.34 1.51
N ASN A 371 -25.39 4.58 2.59
CA ASN A 371 -25.03 5.03 3.94
C ASN A 371 -23.55 5.43 4.03
N ASN A 372 -22.63 4.65 3.44
CA ASN A 372 -21.20 4.99 3.43
C ASN A 372 -20.93 6.23 2.56
N GLN A 373 -21.64 6.37 1.44
CA GLN A 373 -21.57 7.57 0.61
C GLN A 373 -22.02 8.81 1.40
N ARG A 374 -23.14 8.72 2.13
CA ARG A 374 -23.68 9.81 2.95
C ARG A 374 -22.74 10.20 4.09
N ILE A 375 -22.11 9.22 4.76
CA ILE A 375 -21.11 9.51 5.80
C ILE A 375 -19.95 10.30 5.22
N MET A 376 -19.41 9.89 4.06
CA MET A 376 -18.34 10.62 3.39
C MET A 376 -18.79 12.02 2.96
N ALA A 377 -20.03 12.15 2.45
CA ALA A 377 -20.60 13.43 2.07
C ALA A 377 -20.61 14.41 3.25
N LEU A 378 -21.10 13.97 4.42
CA LEU A 378 -21.08 14.76 5.65
C LEU A 378 -19.65 15.07 6.12
N PHE A 379 -18.73 14.12 5.97
CA PHE A 379 -17.33 14.29 6.35
C PHE A 379 -16.62 15.38 5.53
N LEU A 380 -16.92 15.46 4.23
CA LEU A 380 -16.51 16.57 3.36
C LEU A 380 -17.26 17.86 3.69
N SER A 381 -18.57 17.76 3.93
CA SER A 381 -19.44 18.91 4.19
C SER A 381 -18.99 19.70 5.41
N LEU A 382 -18.70 19.00 6.51
CA LEU A 382 -18.26 19.55 7.79
C LEU A 382 -16.76 19.97 7.81
N GLY A 383 -16.03 19.79 6.70
CA GLY A 383 -14.62 20.19 6.60
C GLY A 383 -13.63 19.25 7.33
N TYR A 384 -14.08 18.09 7.79
CA TYR A 384 -13.21 17.13 8.48
C TYR A 384 -12.18 16.49 7.55
N TYR A 385 -12.48 16.40 6.25
CA TYR A 385 -11.50 15.98 5.25
C TYR A 385 -10.27 16.90 5.24
N ASP A 386 -10.47 18.21 5.26
CA ASP A 386 -9.39 19.19 5.15
C ASP A 386 -8.53 19.25 6.40
N MET A 387 -9.19 19.15 7.55
CA MET A 387 -8.51 18.99 8.83
C MET A 387 -7.66 17.71 8.84
N THR A 388 -8.22 16.58 8.41
CA THR A 388 -7.52 15.29 8.38
C THR A 388 -6.35 15.33 7.40
N MET A 389 -6.56 15.92 6.23
CA MET A 389 -5.52 16.08 5.22
C MET A 389 -4.32 16.87 5.73
N ARG A 390 -4.55 18.02 6.37
CA ARG A 390 -3.47 18.81 6.98
C ARG A 390 -2.68 18.02 8.02
N ARG A 391 -3.36 17.22 8.83
CA ARG A 391 -2.70 16.36 9.83
C ARG A 391 -1.87 15.26 9.17
N ILE A 392 -2.41 14.59 8.15
CA ILE A 392 -1.69 13.57 7.38
C ILE A 392 -0.46 14.18 6.70
N HIS A 393 -0.59 15.36 6.09
CA HIS A 393 0.54 16.07 5.46
C HIS A 393 1.65 16.38 6.45
N GLN A 394 1.32 16.93 7.62
CA GLN A 394 2.31 17.25 8.64
C GLN A 394 3.08 16.00 9.09
N GLU A 395 2.35 14.91 9.33
CA GLU A 395 2.96 13.65 9.77
C GLU A 395 3.80 13.01 8.67
N LEU A 396 3.30 12.95 7.42
CA LEU A 396 4.07 12.41 6.30
C LEU A 396 5.30 13.25 5.99
N ASN A 397 5.23 14.58 6.11
CA ASN A 397 6.38 15.46 5.95
C ASN A 397 7.46 15.19 7.01
N LEU A 398 7.06 15.03 8.28
CA LEU A 398 7.99 14.67 9.35
C LEU A 398 8.68 13.33 9.07
N ARG A 399 7.91 12.31 8.68
CA ARG A 399 8.43 10.97 8.34
C ARG A 399 9.34 11.01 7.13
N TRP A 400 9.00 11.81 6.13
CA TRP A 400 9.79 11.98 4.92
C TRP A 400 11.14 12.65 5.21
N GLN A 401 11.14 13.72 6.03
CA GLN A 401 12.36 14.38 6.46
C GLN A 401 13.26 13.42 7.24
N GLU A 402 12.69 12.66 8.18
CA GLU A 402 13.44 11.66 8.95
C GLU A 402 13.98 10.53 8.06
N MET A 403 13.18 10.04 7.10
CA MET A 403 13.62 9.04 6.12
C MET A 403 14.79 9.57 5.28
N ARG A 404 14.67 10.81 4.78
CA ARG A 404 15.71 11.46 4.00
C ARG A 404 17.02 11.60 4.77
N GLU A 405 16.93 12.09 6.01
CA GLU A 405 18.09 12.24 6.89
C GLU A 405 18.74 10.89 7.18
N ALA A 406 17.94 9.87 7.53
CA ALA A 406 18.44 8.54 7.83
C ALA A 406 19.13 7.88 6.62
N LEU A 407 18.52 7.97 5.44
CA LEU A 407 19.09 7.40 4.20
C LEU A 407 20.40 8.09 3.82
N ASN A 408 20.47 9.43 3.90
CA ASN A 408 21.71 10.16 3.66
C ASN A 408 22.80 9.78 4.66
N HIS A 409 22.45 9.66 5.94
CA HIS A 409 23.41 9.41 6.99
C HIS A 409 23.95 7.97 7.01
N TYR A 410 23.10 6.96 6.80
CA TYR A 410 23.48 5.54 6.93
C TYR A 410 23.75 4.82 5.61
N LEU A 411 23.20 5.30 4.48
CA LEU A 411 23.25 4.59 3.19
C LEU A 411 23.85 5.43 2.05
N GLY A 412 24.31 6.65 2.33
CA GLY A 412 24.90 7.61 1.39
C GLY A 412 25.64 7.01 0.18
N PRO A 413 26.71 6.21 0.40
CA PRO A 413 27.54 5.69 -0.69
C PRO A 413 26.97 4.45 -1.38
N TYR A 414 25.88 3.87 -0.87
CA TYR A 414 25.41 2.54 -1.26
C TYR A 414 24.12 2.56 -2.07
N ILE A 415 23.39 3.66 -2.04
CA ILE A 415 22.08 3.75 -2.70
C ILE A 415 21.95 5.03 -3.54
N VAL A 416 21.04 4.95 -4.51
CA VAL A 416 20.54 6.12 -5.24
C VAL A 416 19.02 6.06 -5.22
N THR A 417 18.36 7.17 -4.91
CA THR A 417 16.91 7.27 -4.93
C THR A 417 16.42 8.05 -6.16
N SER A 418 15.15 7.92 -6.51
CA SER A 418 14.53 8.82 -7.50
C SER A 418 14.44 10.26 -6.95
N GLU A 419 14.45 11.23 -7.86
CA GLU A 419 14.18 12.65 -7.57
C GLU A 419 12.68 12.82 -7.29
N THR A 420 12.27 12.52 -6.05
CA THR A 420 10.85 12.53 -5.64
C THR A 420 10.54 13.78 -4.83
N VAL A 421 9.49 14.51 -5.24
CA VAL A 421 8.98 15.69 -4.55
C VAL A 421 7.87 15.27 -3.58
N GLY A 422 8.21 14.41 -2.61
CA GLY A 422 7.30 13.91 -1.58
C GLY A 422 6.61 12.60 -1.97
N GLY A 423 5.38 12.40 -1.49
CA GLY A 423 4.65 11.12 -1.61
C GLY A 423 4.84 10.20 -0.41
N SER A 424 4.29 8.99 -0.50
CA SER A 424 4.31 8.00 0.59
C SER A 424 5.40 6.94 0.48
N THR A 425 6.23 6.99 -0.56
CA THR A 425 7.26 5.97 -0.83
C THR A 425 8.56 6.54 -1.39
N VAL A 426 9.68 5.90 -1.06
CA VAL A 426 10.99 6.16 -1.65
C VAL A 426 11.39 4.97 -2.51
N TRP A 427 11.72 5.21 -3.77
CA TRP A 427 12.26 4.21 -4.68
C TRP A 427 13.77 4.20 -4.63
N ILE A 428 14.37 3.03 -4.36
CA ILE A 428 15.79 2.91 -4.05
C ILE A 428 16.45 1.92 -5.00
N LYS A 429 17.52 2.36 -5.64
CA LYS A 429 18.50 1.51 -6.29
C LYS A 429 19.55 1.11 -5.25
N GLY A 430 19.63 -0.17 -4.92
CA GLY A 430 20.67 -0.74 -4.07
C GLY A 430 22.02 -0.88 -4.80
N PRO A 431 23.05 -1.35 -4.08
CA PRO A 431 24.37 -1.58 -4.64
C PRO A 431 24.36 -2.66 -5.75
N PRO A 432 25.37 -2.66 -6.63
CA PRO A 432 25.54 -3.72 -7.63
C PRO A 432 25.52 -5.12 -6.99
N GLY A 433 24.85 -6.07 -7.65
CA GLY A 433 24.71 -7.44 -7.17
C GLY A 433 23.56 -7.68 -6.16
N LEU A 434 22.93 -6.62 -5.64
CA LEU A 434 21.80 -6.78 -4.71
C LEU A 434 20.58 -7.40 -5.42
N ASN A 435 20.04 -8.47 -4.82
CA ASN A 435 18.74 -9.04 -5.20
C ASN A 435 17.68 -8.63 -4.16
N SER A 436 16.75 -7.75 -4.54
CA SER A 436 15.75 -7.17 -3.65
C SER A 436 14.80 -8.18 -3.03
N GLN A 437 14.50 -9.29 -3.71
CA GLN A 437 13.63 -10.33 -3.14
C GLN A 437 14.32 -11.04 -1.98
N ARG A 438 15.59 -11.44 -2.17
CA ARG A 438 16.39 -12.04 -1.10
C ARG A 438 16.63 -11.06 0.03
N PHE A 439 16.97 -9.82 -0.30
CA PHE A 439 17.18 -8.76 0.67
C PHE A 439 15.93 -8.50 1.51
N ALA A 440 14.75 -8.42 0.90
CA ALA A 440 13.48 -8.28 1.61
C ALA A 440 13.19 -9.46 2.55
N ALA A 441 13.51 -10.69 2.12
CA ALA A 441 13.33 -11.88 2.94
C ALA A 441 14.25 -11.89 4.17
N GLU A 442 15.52 -11.50 4.03
CA GLU A 442 16.46 -11.39 5.16
C GLU A 442 16.10 -10.22 6.10
N ALA A 443 15.70 -9.08 5.53
CA ALA A 443 15.23 -7.92 6.29
C ALA A 443 14.04 -8.31 7.19
N ALA A 444 13.08 -9.08 6.65
CA ALA A 444 11.91 -9.53 7.40
C ALA A 444 12.29 -10.36 8.63
N LYS A 445 13.33 -11.21 8.56
CA LYS A 445 13.81 -12.00 9.72
C LYS A 445 14.29 -11.13 10.88
N THR A 446 14.73 -9.91 10.59
CA THR A 446 15.20 -8.93 11.58
C THR A 446 14.11 -7.93 12.01
N GLY A 447 12.86 -8.13 11.55
CA GLY A 447 11.72 -7.30 11.87
C GLY A 447 11.51 -6.09 10.95
N ILE A 448 12.21 -6.03 9.82
CA ILE A 448 12.12 -4.94 8.85
C ILE A 448 11.36 -5.42 7.61
N LEU A 449 10.26 -4.76 7.25
CA LEU A 449 9.56 -5.03 6.00
C LEU A 449 9.91 -3.96 4.98
N ILE A 450 10.32 -4.40 3.78
CA ILE A 450 10.57 -3.56 2.60
C ILE A 450 9.87 -4.20 1.40
N GLU A 451 9.64 -3.42 0.34
CA GLU A 451 8.93 -3.94 -0.83
C GLU A 451 9.88 -4.26 -1.99
N PRO A 452 10.01 -5.55 -2.39
CA PRO A 452 10.69 -5.91 -3.62
C PRO A 452 9.84 -5.53 -4.84
N VAL A 453 10.51 -5.18 -5.94
CA VAL A 453 9.85 -4.43 -7.02
C VAL A 453 9.41 -5.26 -8.21
N HIS A 454 9.79 -6.53 -8.25
CA HIS A 454 9.56 -7.43 -9.38
C HIS A 454 8.10 -7.46 -9.86
N ARG A 455 7.15 -7.26 -8.94
CA ARG A 455 5.71 -7.21 -9.23
C ARG A 455 5.27 -5.99 -10.04
N PHE A 456 6.07 -4.93 -10.08
CA PHE A 456 5.75 -3.71 -10.84
C PHE A 456 6.19 -3.82 -12.30
N TYR A 457 7.07 -4.76 -12.63
CA TYR A 457 7.53 -4.99 -13.99
C TYR A 457 6.68 -6.05 -14.70
N GLY A 458 6.08 -5.69 -15.84
CA GLY A 458 5.38 -6.59 -16.76
C GLY A 458 6.28 -7.13 -17.88
N GLY A 459 7.41 -6.47 -18.16
CA GLY A 459 8.37 -6.85 -19.18
C GLY A 459 9.16 -8.13 -18.88
N ARG A 460 9.97 -8.57 -19.86
CA ARG A 460 10.88 -9.73 -19.70
C ARG A 460 12.06 -9.41 -18.78
N GLU A 461 12.56 -8.19 -18.87
CA GLU A 461 13.65 -7.70 -18.02
C GLU A 461 13.07 -7.13 -16.73
N LYS A 462 13.49 -7.69 -15.59
CA LYS A 462 12.99 -7.31 -14.28
C LYS A 462 14.17 -6.99 -13.38
N PRO A 463 14.51 -5.69 -13.20
CA PRO A 463 15.61 -5.28 -12.37
C PRO A 463 15.48 -5.81 -10.94
N GLU A 464 16.54 -6.45 -10.45
CA GLU A 464 16.54 -7.04 -9.09
C GLU A 464 17.08 -6.08 -8.04
N GLN A 465 17.91 -5.11 -8.44
CA GLN A 465 18.63 -4.19 -7.54
C GLN A 465 17.77 -3.06 -6.95
N TYR A 466 16.48 -2.98 -7.30
CA TYR A 466 15.60 -1.93 -6.81
C TYR A 466 14.66 -2.44 -5.73
N PHE A 467 14.39 -1.61 -4.73
CA PHE A 467 13.41 -1.85 -3.67
C PHE A 467 12.69 -0.55 -3.33
N ARG A 468 11.54 -0.66 -2.66
CA ARG A 468 10.73 0.49 -2.26
C ARG A 468 10.55 0.49 -0.74
N LEU A 469 10.66 1.68 -0.14
CA LEU A 469 10.36 1.93 1.27
C LEU A 469 9.13 2.81 1.39
N GLY A 470 8.07 2.32 2.04
CA GLY A 470 6.92 3.14 2.40
C GLY A 470 7.13 3.90 3.70
N VAL A 471 6.72 5.17 3.75
CA VAL A 471 6.80 6.00 4.97
C VAL A 471 5.47 6.05 5.74
N ARG A 472 4.39 5.49 5.18
CA ARG A 472 3.04 5.66 5.72
C ARG A 472 2.73 4.77 6.92
N SER A 473 3.23 3.54 6.95
CA SER A 473 2.94 2.57 8.01
C SER A 473 3.89 2.65 9.20
N ILE A 474 5.00 3.38 9.09
CA ILE A 474 6.02 3.45 10.13
C ILE A 474 5.95 4.79 10.89
N PRO A 475 6.00 4.80 12.23
CA PRO A 475 6.11 6.03 13.02
C PRO A 475 7.45 6.72 12.79
N ALA A 476 7.48 8.06 12.78
CA ALA A 476 8.71 8.85 12.56
C ALA A 476 9.87 8.42 13.48
N ALA A 477 9.59 8.24 14.78
CA ALA A 477 10.58 7.84 15.78
C ALA A 477 11.24 6.46 15.54
N LYS A 478 10.67 5.63 14.65
CA LYS A 478 11.19 4.30 14.30
C LYS A 478 11.96 4.26 12.98
N ILE A 479 11.89 5.33 12.19
CA ILE A 479 12.53 5.38 10.87
C ILE A 479 14.04 5.30 11.01
N ARG A 480 14.65 6.16 11.84
CA ARG A 480 16.10 6.17 12.07
C ARG A 480 16.67 4.79 12.41
N GLU A 481 16.11 4.18 13.47
CA GLU A 481 16.52 2.87 13.96
C GLU A 481 16.34 1.78 12.88
N GLY A 482 15.23 1.82 12.15
CA GLY A 482 14.95 0.88 11.07
C GLY A 482 15.95 1.00 9.92
N ILE A 483 16.29 2.22 9.50
CA ILE A 483 17.25 2.48 8.42
C ILE A 483 18.68 2.14 8.85
N GLU A 484 19.08 2.45 10.08
CA GLU A 484 20.38 2.04 10.61
C GLU A 484 20.57 0.51 10.55
N ARG A 485 19.55 -0.25 10.99
CA ARG A 485 19.58 -1.72 10.92
C ARG A 485 19.58 -2.23 9.49
N LEU A 486 18.80 -1.60 8.60
CA LEU A 486 18.77 -1.93 7.18
C LEU A 486 20.14 -1.68 6.52
N ALA A 487 20.83 -0.61 6.91
CA ALA A 487 22.17 -0.30 6.44
C ALA A 487 23.19 -1.36 6.86
N ARG A 488 23.12 -1.87 8.10
CA ARG A 488 23.98 -2.99 8.52
C ARG A 488 23.71 -4.25 7.70
N LEU A 489 22.46 -4.52 7.33
CA LEU A 489 22.12 -5.67 6.52
C LEU A 489 22.58 -5.52 5.06
N ILE A 490 22.52 -4.31 4.49
CA ILE A 490 22.93 -4.09 3.09
C ILE A 490 24.40 -4.47 2.88
N GLU A 491 25.23 -4.31 3.92
CA GLU A 491 26.64 -4.68 3.91
C GLU A 491 26.88 -6.17 3.58
N GLU A 492 25.99 -7.05 4.05
CA GLU A 492 26.09 -8.49 3.80
C GLU A 492 25.77 -8.86 2.33
N PHE A 493 25.09 -7.96 1.62
CA PHE A 493 24.67 -8.14 0.22
C PHE A 493 25.62 -7.47 -0.77
N ARG A 494 26.68 -6.82 -0.29
CA ARG A 494 27.69 -6.20 -1.15
C ARG A 494 28.65 -7.25 -1.68
N GLU A 495 28.99 -7.15 -2.96
CA GLU A 495 30.19 -7.80 -3.47
C GLU A 495 31.42 -7.20 -2.77
N GLN A 496 32.42 -8.03 -2.46
CA GLN A 496 33.71 -7.55 -1.97
C GLN A 496 34.39 -6.74 -3.08
N GLN A 497 34.18 -5.42 -3.06
CA GLN A 497 34.98 -4.51 -3.86
C GLN A 497 36.37 -4.37 -3.22
N ASP A 498 37.39 -4.20 -4.07
CA ASP A 498 38.72 -3.82 -3.63
C ASP A 498 38.61 -2.52 -2.81
N ARG A 499 39.12 -2.55 -1.57
CA ARG A 499 39.09 -1.42 -0.64
C ARG A 499 40.21 -0.42 -0.96
N ASP A 500 40.31 -0.02 -2.22
CA ASP A 500 41.26 1.01 -2.63
C ASP A 500 40.57 2.38 -2.65
N TRP A 501 40.65 3.06 -1.51
CA TRP A 501 40.15 4.43 -1.35
C TRP A 501 41.22 5.50 -1.66
N GLY A 502 42.39 5.06 -2.13
CA GLY A 502 43.56 5.89 -2.39
C GLY A 502 44.44 6.11 -1.17
N GLN A 503 45.14 7.23 -1.15
CA GLN A 503 46.12 7.56 -0.12
C GLN A 503 45.44 8.00 1.17
N ARG A 504 45.75 7.31 2.28
CA ARG A 504 45.37 7.76 3.62
C ARG A 504 46.13 9.02 4.00
N LEU A 505 45.40 10.04 4.46
CA LEU A 505 45.98 11.24 5.07
C LEU A 505 46.19 11.06 6.57
N SER A 506 47.30 11.58 7.09
CA SER A 506 47.68 11.53 8.50
C SER A 506 48.53 12.75 8.89
N GLY A 507 48.62 13.06 10.19
CA GLY A 507 49.46 14.13 10.72
C GLY A 507 49.26 15.49 10.03
N ASP A 508 50.37 16.16 9.71
CA ASP A 508 50.37 17.51 9.10
C ASP A 508 49.70 17.56 7.73
N ALA A 509 49.79 16.47 6.94
CA ALA A 509 49.14 16.39 5.64
C ALA A 509 47.61 16.39 5.77
N LEU A 510 47.08 15.67 6.77
CA LEU A 510 45.66 15.71 7.08
C LEU A 510 45.23 17.12 7.53
N LEU A 511 45.97 17.73 8.47
CA LEU A 511 45.66 19.07 8.97
C LEU A 511 45.67 20.12 7.86
N ALA A 512 46.70 20.12 7.01
CA ALA A 512 46.80 21.04 5.88
C ALA A 512 45.61 20.89 4.93
N PHE A 513 45.24 19.64 4.62
CA PHE A 513 44.12 19.33 3.74
C PHE A 513 42.78 19.85 4.31
N VAL A 514 42.43 19.51 5.55
CA VAL A 514 41.11 19.89 6.10
C VAL A 514 41.01 21.36 6.53
N SER A 515 42.12 22.10 6.57
CA SER A 515 42.14 23.50 7.05
C SER A 515 41.54 24.51 6.07
N ASN A 516 41.50 24.21 4.77
CA ASN A 516 40.89 25.11 3.80
C ASN A 516 40.45 24.30 2.57
N CYS A 517 39.43 23.47 2.76
CA CYS A 517 38.93 22.60 1.70
C CYS A 517 37.43 22.79 1.54
N GLN A 518 36.98 22.72 0.28
CA GLN A 518 35.58 22.65 -0.06
C GLN A 518 35.25 21.24 -0.57
N PHE A 519 34.15 20.68 -0.09
CA PHE A 519 33.60 19.43 -0.59
C PHE A 519 32.35 19.72 -1.40
N ILE A 520 32.18 19.04 -2.52
CA ILE A 520 31.01 19.14 -3.38
C ILE A 520 30.55 17.73 -3.70
N GLY A 521 29.27 17.45 -3.46
CA GLY A 521 28.71 16.13 -3.66
C GLY A 521 27.23 16.18 -3.96
N ARG A 522 26.60 15.01 -3.96
CA ARG A 522 25.16 14.84 -4.09
C ARG A 522 24.66 13.94 -2.97
N THR A 523 23.50 14.28 -2.43
CA THR A 523 22.76 13.42 -1.51
C THR A 523 22.26 12.16 -2.23
N VAL A 524 21.73 11.17 -1.49
CA VAL A 524 21.13 9.97 -2.12
C VAL A 524 19.92 10.31 -3.00
N PHE A 525 19.31 11.48 -2.80
CA PHE A 525 18.20 12.04 -3.58
C PHE A 525 18.66 12.86 -4.80
N GLY A 526 19.96 12.92 -5.06
CA GLY A 526 20.53 13.65 -6.20
C GLY A 526 20.75 15.14 -5.95
N ASP A 527 20.24 15.70 -4.85
CA ASP A 527 20.41 17.11 -4.51
C ASP A 527 21.88 17.47 -4.29
N PRO A 528 22.40 18.53 -4.92
CA PRO A 528 23.77 18.96 -4.73
C PRO A 528 23.97 19.50 -3.32
N TYR A 529 25.15 19.28 -2.76
CA TYR A 529 25.60 19.94 -1.54
C TYR A 529 27.01 20.46 -1.70
N ARG A 530 27.34 21.50 -0.92
CA ARG A 530 28.70 22.00 -0.76
C ARG A 530 29.01 22.22 0.72
N ILE A 531 30.19 21.81 1.15
CA ILE A 531 30.66 21.99 2.53
C ILE A 531 31.98 22.74 2.46
N HIS A 532 32.15 23.76 3.30
CA HIS A 532 33.38 24.53 3.40
C HIS A 532 33.99 24.35 4.79
N LEU A 533 35.21 23.83 4.84
CA LEU A 533 36.01 23.73 6.05
C LEU A 533 36.93 24.93 6.18
N ARG A 534 36.97 25.53 7.38
CA ARG A 534 37.85 26.66 7.70
C ARG A 534 38.90 26.27 8.73
N ALA A 535 40.07 26.90 8.64
CA ALA A 535 41.26 26.60 9.45
C ALA A 535 41.07 26.83 10.96
N ASN A 536 40.08 27.64 11.33
CA ASN A 536 39.69 27.87 12.72
C ASN A 536 38.84 26.73 13.32
N GLY A 537 38.64 25.63 12.60
CA GLY A 537 37.85 24.47 13.05
C GLY A 537 36.34 24.61 12.82
N THR A 538 35.87 25.63 12.10
CA THR A 538 34.44 25.76 11.75
C THR A 538 34.15 25.15 10.38
N MET A 539 32.92 24.66 10.20
CA MET A 539 32.41 24.20 8.90
C MET A 539 31.04 24.79 8.60
N GLU A 540 30.79 25.06 7.33
CA GLU A 540 29.51 25.57 6.79
C GLU A 540 29.07 24.66 5.64
N GLY A 541 27.80 24.30 5.59
CA GLY A 541 27.24 23.40 4.58
C GLY A 541 25.99 24.00 3.95
N TRP A 542 25.85 23.82 2.64
CA TRP A 542 24.66 24.19 1.87
C TRP A 542 24.17 22.99 1.06
N GLU A 543 22.86 22.80 0.98
CA GLU A 543 22.20 21.71 0.23
C GLU A 543 21.05 22.29 -0.60
N GLY A 544 20.90 21.77 -1.83
CA GLY A 544 19.87 22.15 -2.77
C GLY A 544 20.40 23.02 -3.91
N HIS A 545 19.62 23.14 -4.99
CA HIS A 545 20.02 23.86 -6.20
C HIS A 545 20.09 25.38 -6.00
N THR A 546 19.41 25.89 -4.97
CA THR A 546 19.38 27.31 -4.61
C THR A 546 19.95 27.61 -3.22
N ASP A 547 20.75 26.68 -2.65
CA ASP A 547 21.28 26.76 -1.29
C ASP A 547 20.18 26.96 -0.22
N GLU A 548 19.04 26.32 -0.45
CA GLU A 548 17.80 26.47 0.34
C GLU A 548 17.88 25.80 1.71
N LYS A 549 18.85 24.92 1.94
CA LYS A 549 19.22 24.42 3.26
C LYS A 549 20.65 24.82 3.60
N HIS A 550 20.85 25.24 4.84
CA HIS A 550 22.15 25.64 5.35
C HIS A 550 22.32 25.11 6.78
N ASP A 551 23.51 24.58 7.09
CA ASP A 551 23.90 24.17 8.43
C ASP A 551 25.34 24.57 8.74
N THR A 552 25.66 24.65 10.02
CA THR A 552 27.01 24.97 10.50
C THR A 552 27.48 23.93 11.50
N GLY A 553 28.78 23.83 11.69
CA GLY A 553 29.35 22.91 12.67
C GLY A 553 30.80 23.17 12.96
N THR A 554 31.41 22.22 13.65
CA THR A 554 32.82 22.25 14.01
C THR A 554 33.52 20.96 13.62
N TRP A 555 34.81 21.08 13.33
CA TRP A 555 35.69 19.95 13.07
C TRP A 555 37.00 20.11 13.85
N TRP A 556 37.63 18.99 14.19
CA TRP A 556 38.93 18.96 14.87
C TRP A 556 39.64 17.64 14.60
N LEU A 557 40.94 17.57 14.92
CA LEU A 557 41.71 16.34 14.84
C LEU A 557 41.97 15.76 16.23
N LYS A 558 41.95 14.43 16.34
CA LYS A 558 42.45 13.71 17.51
C LYS A 558 43.31 12.55 17.01
N GLY A 559 44.63 12.75 16.99
CA GLY A 559 45.55 11.87 16.27
C GLY A 559 45.29 11.96 14.77
N ASP A 560 45.31 10.82 14.07
CA ASP A 560 45.06 10.72 12.62
C ASP A 560 43.56 10.55 12.28
N THR A 561 42.68 10.98 13.18
CA THR A 561 41.23 10.91 12.98
C THR A 561 40.65 12.32 12.92
N TRP A 562 39.94 12.60 11.84
CA TRP A 562 39.18 13.83 11.66
C TRP A 562 37.78 13.69 12.24
N TYR A 563 37.46 14.54 13.21
CA TYR A 563 36.15 14.58 13.84
C TYR A 563 35.34 15.76 13.31
N ARG A 564 34.03 15.57 13.17
CA ARG A 564 33.07 16.64 12.90
C ARG A 564 31.82 16.51 13.75
N GLN A 565 31.18 17.65 13.98
CA GLN A 565 29.84 17.74 14.56
C GLN A 565 29.09 18.93 13.96
N TRP A 566 27.97 18.64 13.29
CA TRP A 566 27.02 19.65 12.79
C TRP A 566 26.06 20.10 13.89
N GLN A 567 25.34 21.20 13.68
CA GLN A 567 24.23 21.57 14.56
C GLN A 567 23.00 20.70 14.32
N SER A 568 22.68 20.38 13.06
CA SER A 568 21.45 19.66 12.70
C SER A 568 21.68 18.46 11.78
N TRP A 569 22.51 18.61 10.74
CA TRP A 569 22.81 17.55 9.77
C TRP A 569 23.48 16.36 10.41
N SER A 570 23.27 15.17 9.86
CA SER A 570 23.73 13.90 10.43
C SER A 570 23.31 13.75 11.90
N TYR A 571 22.11 14.23 12.25
CA TYR A 571 21.57 14.27 13.61
C TYR A 571 22.44 15.01 14.65
N GLY A 572 23.33 15.90 14.20
CA GLY A 572 24.28 16.59 15.07
C GLY A 572 25.24 15.64 15.80
N GLU A 573 25.44 14.43 15.27
CA GLU A 573 26.32 13.44 15.87
C GLU A 573 27.78 13.83 15.77
N LEU A 574 28.53 13.47 16.81
CA LEU A 574 29.97 13.53 16.83
C LEU A 574 30.52 12.28 16.12
N LEU A 575 31.09 12.50 14.94
CA LEU A 575 31.60 11.42 14.08
C LEU A 575 33.09 11.60 13.83
N GLY A 576 33.85 10.51 13.88
CA GLY A 576 35.27 10.46 13.58
C GLY A 576 35.56 9.61 12.35
N PHE A 577 36.47 10.09 11.50
CA PHE A 577 36.79 9.49 10.21
C PHE A 577 38.29 9.41 9.98
N GLU A 578 38.72 8.32 9.36
CA GLU A 578 39.95 8.26 8.58
C GLU A 578 39.68 8.86 7.19
N ILE A 579 40.58 9.72 6.73
CA ILE A 579 40.44 10.41 5.43
C ILE A 579 41.36 9.76 4.42
N TYR A 580 40.79 9.34 3.30
CA TYR A 580 41.53 8.86 2.14
C TYR A 580 41.22 9.77 0.95
N ILE A 581 42.23 10.01 0.10
CA ILE A 581 42.08 10.80 -1.11
C ILE A 581 42.56 10.02 -2.34
N ASN A 582 41.83 10.17 -3.45
CA ASN A 582 42.24 9.66 -4.75
C ASN A 582 41.77 10.63 -5.84
N ASP A 583 42.68 11.06 -6.71
CA ASP A 583 42.46 12.15 -7.67
C ASP A 583 41.86 13.38 -6.97
N ASN A 584 40.64 13.79 -7.35
CA ASN A 584 39.90 14.90 -6.74
C ASN A 584 38.77 14.42 -5.82
N ARG A 585 38.86 13.21 -5.27
CA ARG A 585 37.84 12.62 -4.40
C ARG A 585 38.35 12.41 -3.00
N ILE A 586 37.50 12.71 -2.04
CA ILE A 586 37.68 12.41 -0.62
C ILE A 586 36.77 11.23 -0.24
N HIS A 587 37.29 10.34 0.59
CA HIS A 587 36.57 9.21 1.16
C HIS A 587 36.64 9.29 2.68
N TRP A 588 35.47 9.31 3.33
CA TRP A 588 35.35 9.26 4.78
C TRP A 588 35.17 7.82 5.22
N VAL A 589 36.13 7.29 5.96
CA VAL A 589 36.13 5.89 6.39
C VAL A 589 36.00 5.83 7.90
N ARG A 590 35.12 4.98 8.41
CA ARG A 590 34.93 4.72 9.84
C ARG A 590 34.79 3.22 10.06
N ASP A 591 35.48 2.70 11.07
CA ASP A 591 35.44 1.28 11.45
C ASP A 591 35.72 0.32 10.27
N GLY A 592 36.59 0.75 9.35
CA GLY A 592 36.96 -0.01 8.15
C GLY A 592 35.90 -0.05 7.04
N GLN A 593 34.92 0.85 7.08
CA GLN A 593 33.86 1.00 6.08
C GLN A 593 33.79 2.43 5.53
N LEU A 594 33.46 2.55 4.25
CA LEU A 594 33.19 3.84 3.62
C LEU A 594 31.87 4.38 4.18
N VAL A 595 31.88 5.60 4.71
CA VAL A 595 30.68 6.28 5.20
C VAL A 595 30.13 7.24 4.15
N ASP A 596 31.02 7.95 3.45
CA ASP A 596 30.64 8.89 2.40
C ASP A 596 31.83 9.16 1.46
N ALA A 597 31.57 9.73 0.29
CA ALA A 597 32.57 10.20 -0.63
C ALA A 597 32.10 11.43 -1.42
N ALA A 598 32.98 12.42 -1.60
CA ALA A 598 32.68 13.65 -2.32
C ALA A 598 33.84 14.07 -3.23
N PHE A 599 33.58 15.03 -4.11
CA PHE A 599 34.65 15.77 -4.76
C PHE A 599 35.17 16.83 -3.79
N TYR A 600 36.45 17.16 -3.88
CA TYR A 600 37.03 18.25 -3.10
C TYR A 600 37.74 19.26 -3.98
N THR A 601 37.82 20.50 -3.51
CA THR A 601 38.63 21.57 -4.08
C THR A 601 39.39 22.29 -2.97
N ILE A 602 40.60 22.75 -3.28
CA ILE A 602 41.43 23.54 -2.37
C ILE A 602 41.47 24.97 -2.92
N PRO A 603 40.85 25.97 -2.24
CA PRO A 603 40.84 27.35 -2.71
C PRO A 603 42.28 27.88 -2.80
N GLY A 604 42.79 28.08 -4.02
CA GLY A 604 44.15 28.56 -4.29
C GLY A 604 44.98 27.70 -5.25
N GLU A 605 44.51 26.51 -5.65
CA GLU A 605 45.16 25.63 -6.66
C GLU A 605 44.56 25.76 -8.08
N GLU A 606 43.87 26.86 -8.40
CA GLU A 606 43.62 27.21 -9.81
C GLU A 606 44.85 27.94 -10.37
N GLY A 607 45.82 27.15 -10.84
CA GLY A 607 46.95 27.68 -11.61
C GLY A 607 48.14 26.75 -11.71
N GLU A 608 48.08 25.80 -12.65
CA GLU A 608 49.13 25.62 -13.68
C GLU A 608 48.57 24.92 -14.92
#